data_AF-A0A8K0E2N1-F1
#
_entry.id   AF-A0A8K0E2N1-F1
#
_cell.length_a   1.000
_cell.length_b   1.000
_cell.length_c   1.000
_cell.angle_alpha   90.00
_cell.angle_beta   90.00
_cell.angle_gamma   90.00
#
_symmetry.space_group_name_H-M   'P 1'
#
loop_
_entity.id
_entity.type
_entity.pdbx_description
1 polymer ?
#
loop_
_entity_poly.entity_id
_entity_poly.type
_entity_poly.pdbx_seq_one_letter_code
_entity_poly.pdbx_strand_id
1 'polypeptide(L)'
;MEPADENPELYRFLVQNGLIHDVKEVQGSYGYPGSNSSSYSYSSCTTTTTADFSAMHSLCSSSSYYPLELSGITDTPPHDRALAALKNHKEAEKRRRERINSHLDKLRTLLPCNSKTDKASLLAKVVQRVKQLKEETSGITELESLPSETDEINVLCSGDYSPDGRLIFKASLCCEDRSDLIPDLIEILKSLHLKTLKSEMATLGGRIRNVLIVAADKDHSIESVHFLQNALKSLLERWNSNERSKRRRGLDRKIVI
;
A
#
# COMPACT_ATOMS: atom_id res chain seq x y z
N MET A 1 33.80 -52.61 -17.09
CA MET A 1 33.51 -51.53 -16.12
C MET A 1 32.42 -50.70 -16.78
N GLU A 2 31.17 -50.98 -16.42
CA GLU A 2 30.01 -50.33 -17.05
C GLU A 2 29.86 -48.89 -16.54
N PRO A 3 29.39 -47.95 -17.38
CA PRO A 3 28.76 -46.73 -16.90
C PRO A 3 27.35 -47.07 -16.37
N ALA A 4 26.93 -46.42 -15.29
CA ALA A 4 25.68 -46.71 -14.59
C ALA A 4 24.44 -46.24 -15.38
N ASP A 5 23.31 -46.95 -15.17
CA ASP A 5 21.99 -46.59 -15.70
C ASP A 5 21.58 -45.16 -15.33
N GLU A 6 21.31 -44.33 -16.34
CA GLU A 6 20.61 -43.05 -16.15
C GLU A 6 19.12 -43.32 -15.95
N ASN A 7 18.58 -42.97 -14.77
CA ASN A 7 17.17 -43.23 -14.44
C ASN A 7 16.22 -42.22 -15.13
N PRO A 8 15.39 -42.62 -16.11
CA PRO A 8 14.54 -41.71 -16.88
C PRO A 8 13.40 -41.07 -16.06
N GLU A 9 13.05 -41.64 -14.90
CA GLU A 9 12.04 -41.07 -13.99
C GLU A 9 12.50 -39.75 -13.38
N LEU A 10 13.80 -39.61 -13.05
CA LEU A 10 14.36 -38.39 -12.47
C LEU A 10 14.37 -37.23 -13.47
N TYR A 11 14.70 -37.49 -14.74
CA TYR A 11 14.67 -36.46 -15.78
C TYR A 11 13.25 -35.91 -15.97
N ARG A 12 12.25 -36.81 -16.02
CA ARG A 12 10.83 -36.41 -16.10
C ARG A 12 10.38 -35.61 -14.87
N PHE A 13 10.80 -35.99 -13.67
CA PHE A 13 10.49 -35.26 -12.43
C PHE A 13 11.09 -33.84 -12.42
N LEU A 14 12.31 -33.65 -12.91
CA LEU A 14 12.98 -32.33 -12.95
C LEU A 14 12.38 -31.39 -14.00
N VAL A 15 11.96 -31.92 -15.15
CA VAL A 15 11.21 -31.16 -16.18
C VAL A 15 9.82 -30.77 -15.67
N GLN A 16 9.09 -31.69 -15.02
CA GLN A 16 7.76 -31.43 -14.45
C GLN A 16 7.78 -30.31 -13.38
N ASN A 17 8.90 -30.18 -12.65
CA ASN A 17 9.08 -29.15 -11.61
C ASN A 17 9.84 -27.90 -12.10
N GLY A 18 10.06 -27.76 -13.42
CA GLY A 18 10.62 -26.53 -14.02
C GLY A 18 12.09 -26.23 -13.68
N LEU A 19 12.87 -27.24 -13.25
CA LEU A 19 14.28 -27.08 -12.87
C LEU A 19 15.24 -27.16 -14.06
N ILE A 20 14.78 -27.60 -15.23
CA ILE A 20 15.56 -27.72 -16.46
C ILE A 20 14.65 -27.31 -17.64
N HIS A 21 15.16 -26.45 -18.53
CA HIS A 21 14.55 -26.18 -19.84
C HIS A 21 15.41 -26.82 -20.93
N ASP A 22 14.81 -27.72 -21.71
CA ASP A 22 15.48 -28.44 -22.79
C ASP A 22 15.51 -27.63 -24.10
N VAL A 23 16.55 -27.85 -24.91
CA VAL A 23 16.85 -27.06 -26.12
C VAL A 23 16.98 -27.99 -27.33
N LYS A 24 15.97 -27.98 -28.20
CA LYS A 24 16.05 -28.35 -29.64
C LYS A 24 14.79 -27.84 -30.37
N GLU A 25 14.91 -27.09 -31.45
CA GLU A 25 15.26 -27.54 -32.81
C GLU A 25 14.35 -28.65 -33.34
N VAL A 26 13.54 -28.29 -34.34
CA VAL A 26 12.72 -29.19 -35.16
C VAL A 26 13.10 -28.98 -36.62
N GLN A 27 13.29 -30.06 -37.37
CA GLN A 27 13.83 -30.04 -38.74
C GLN A 27 13.05 -30.97 -39.69
N GLY A 28 12.94 -30.57 -40.96
CA GLY A 28 12.41 -31.37 -42.08
C GLY A 28 10.93 -31.11 -42.40
N SER A 29 10.42 -31.25 -43.63
CA SER A 29 10.99 -31.54 -44.97
C SER A 29 9.86 -31.17 -45.99
N TYR A 30 10.02 -30.77 -47.26
CA TYR A 30 10.61 -31.47 -48.43
C TYR A 30 10.71 -30.50 -49.65
N GLY A 31 11.64 -30.75 -50.60
CA GLY A 31 11.53 -30.27 -51.99
C GLY A 31 12.76 -29.57 -52.63
N TYR A 32 13.44 -30.27 -53.55
CA TYR A 32 14.41 -29.74 -54.55
C TYR A 32 13.74 -29.77 -55.96
N PRO A 33 14.33 -29.23 -57.07
CA PRO A 33 15.61 -28.53 -57.28
C PRO A 33 15.45 -27.12 -57.93
N GLY A 34 16.47 -26.31 -58.26
CA GLY A 34 17.94 -26.42 -58.12
C GLY A 34 18.70 -25.28 -58.83
N SER A 35 20.01 -25.48 -59.02
CA SER A 35 20.98 -24.68 -59.82
C SER A 35 21.38 -23.24 -59.40
N ASN A 36 22.63 -23.17 -58.93
CA ASN A 36 23.69 -22.23 -59.32
C ASN A 36 23.90 -20.84 -58.65
N SER A 37 25.13 -20.74 -58.11
CA SER A 37 26.05 -19.60 -58.19
C SER A 37 25.98 -18.46 -57.16
N SER A 38 26.93 -18.55 -56.22
CA SER A 38 27.91 -17.49 -55.90
C SER A 38 27.40 -16.06 -55.61
N SER A 39 27.49 -15.63 -54.34
CA SER A 39 28.65 -14.85 -53.83
C SER A 39 28.34 -14.10 -52.52
N TYR A 40 29.38 -13.69 -51.81
CA TYR A 40 29.31 -13.02 -50.51
C TYR A 40 28.65 -11.64 -50.57
N SER A 41 27.83 -11.30 -49.57
CA SER A 41 27.60 -9.91 -49.12
C SER A 41 27.06 -9.87 -47.68
N TYR A 42 27.47 -8.85 -46.92
CA TYR A 42 27.00 -8.56 -45.57
C TYR A 42 25.55 -8.05 -45.61
N SER A 43 24.64 -8.65 -44.83
CA SER A 43 23.23 -8.24 -44.80
C SER A 43 22.92 -7.32 -43.61
N SER A 44 22.47 -6.11 -43.91
CA SER A 44 21.75 -5.26 -42.95
C SER A 44 20.34 -5.80 -42.73
N CYS A 45 19.80 -5.70 -41.51
CA CYS A 45 18.43 -6.13 -41.23
C CYS A 45 17.42 -5.03 -41.59
N THR A 46 16.49 -5.36 -42.50
CA THR A 46 15.28 -4.60 -42.80
C THR A 46 14.06 -5.30 -42.21
N THR A 47 13.16 -4.54 -41.59
CA THR A 47 11.87 -5.03 -41.10
C THR A 47 10.77 -4.84 -42.14
N THR A 48 9.98 -5.88 -42.39
CA THR A 48 8.70 -5.83 -43.11
C THR A 48 7.70 -6.77 -42.44
N THR A 49 6.43 -6.38 -42.38
CA THR A 49 5.37 -7.18 -41.75
C THR A 49 4.02 -6.83 -42.39
N THR A 50 3.19 -7.84 -42.65
CA THR A 50 1.78 -7.66 -43.04
C THR A 50 0.89 -8.71 -42.39
N ALA A 51 -0.10 -8.20 -41.65
CA ALA A 51 -1.44 -8.69 -41.30
C ALA A 51 -1.61 -10.11 -40.68
N ASP A 52 -2.55 -10.37 -39.78
CA ASP A 52 -3.46 -9.48 -39.01
C ASP A 52 -3.62 -10.05 -37.56
N PHE A 53 -4.61 -9.80 -36.68
CA PHE A 53 -5.98 -9.25 -36.76
C PHE A 53 -6.16 -8.13 -35.70
N SER A 54 -6.20 -6.88 -36.17
CA SER A 54 -6.72 -5.66 -35.51
C SER A 54 -6.31 -5.35 -34.05
N ALA A 55 -5.31 -4.47 -33.88
CA ALA A 55 -4.78 -4.05 -32.57
C ALA A 55 -5.05 -2.57 -32.20
N MET A 56 -4.88 -2.27 -30.90
CA MET A 56 -5.14 -1.00 -30.20
C MET A 56 -4.66 0.28 -30.91
N HIS A 57 -5.52 1.31 -30.94
CA HIS A 57 -5.16 2.66 -31.41
C HIS A 57 -4.29 3.43 -30.41
N SER A 58 -3.03 3.66 -30.77
CA SER A 58 -2.14 4.61 -30.09
C SER A 58 -2.39 6.04 -30.59
N LEU A 59 -2.63 6.98 -29.68
CA LEU A 59 -2.83 8.40 -29.98
C LEU A 59 -1.52 9.18 -29.90
N CYS A 60 -0.86 9.35 -31.06
CA CYS A 60 -0.11 10.58 -31.32
C CYS A 60 -0.19 10.87 -32.82
N SER A 61 -1.11 11.75 -33.21
CA SER A 61 -1.53 11.93 -34.60
C SER A 61 -0.43 12.45 -35.51
N SER A 62 -0.35 11.87 -36.71
CA SER A 62 0.57 12.23 -37.78
C SER A 62 0.33 13.65 -38.30
N SER A 63 1.41 14.31 -38.73
CA SER A 63 1.36 15.09 -39.97
C SER A 63 2.67 14.97 -40.73
N SER A 64 2.72 13.98 -41.63
CA SER A 64 3.68 13.92 -42.72
C SER A 64 3.32 14.99 -43.75
N TYR A 65 3.87 16.19 -43.59
CA TYR A 65 4.01 17.17 -44.67
C TYR A 65 5.48 17.52 -44.76
N TYR A 66 6.03 17.57 -45.98
CA TYR A 66 7.39 18.07 -46.18
C TYR A 66 7.46 19.50 -45.60
N PRO A 67 8.40 19.80 -44.70
CA PRO A 67 8.69 21.18 -44.32
C PRO A 67 9.29 21.87 -45.55
N LEU A 68 8.41 22.48 -46.33
CA LEU A 68 8.79 23.35 -47.43
C LEU A 68 9.47 24.56 -46.79
N GLU A 69 10.75 24.73 -47.12
CA GLU A 69 11.65 25.77 -46.61
C GLU A 69 10.95 27.13 -46.40
N LEU A 70 10.84 27.55 -45.13
CA LEU A 70 10.49 28.93 -44.79
C LEU A 70 11.37 29.44 -43.64
N SER A 71 12.57 29.90 -44.02
CA SER A 71 13.44 30.85 -43.31
C SER A 71 13.19 31.04 -41.81
N GLY A 72 13.88 30.24 -41.00
CA GLY A 72 14.08 30.45 -39.56
C GLY A 72 15.47 29.95 -39.19
N ILE A 73 16.47 30.84 -39.18
CA ILE A 73 17.90 30.48 -39.16
C ILE A 73 18.30 29.83 -37.82
N THR A 74 18.32 28.50 -37.76
CA THR A 74 19.20 27.71 -36.87
C THR A 74 19.59 26.38 -37.54
N ASP A 75 20.51 26.42 -38.50
CA ASP A 75 21.15 25.22 -39.05
C ASP A 75 22.10 24.57 -38.03
N THR A 76 21.54 23.76 -37.12
CA THR A 76 22.34 22.78 -36.38
C THR A 76 22.48 21.53 -37.26
N PRO A 77 23.69 21.15 -37.72
CA PRO A 77 23.86 19.94 -38.52
C PRO A 77 23.38 18.68 -37.77
N PRO A 78 23.05 17.57 -38.46
CA PRO A 78 22.50 16.37 -37.83
C PRO A 78 23.37 15.82 -36.67
N HIS A 79 24.69 16.00 -36.80
CA HIS A 79 25.69 15.70 -35.77
C HIS A 79 25.45 16.48 -34.47
N ASP A 80 25.11 17.77 -34.55
CA ASP A 80 24.92 18.61 -33.37
C ASP A 80 23.61 18.30 -32.64
N ARG A 81 22.56 17.88 -33.37
CA ARG A 81 21.34 17.34 -32.76
C ARG A 81 21.63 16.04 -32.00
N ALA A 82 22.46 15.15 -32.56
CA ALA A 82 22.89 13.92 -31.89
C ALA A 82 23.76 14.21 -30.65
N LEU A 83 24.68 15.18 -30.73
CA LEU A 83 25.48 15.63 -29.58
C LEU A 83 24.62 16.27 -28.48
N ALA A 84 23.60 17.07 -28.84
CA ALA A 84 22.65 17.65 -27.90
C ALA A 84 21.83 16.56 -27.18
N ALA A 85 21.34 15.56 -27.92
CA ALA A 85 20.64 14.41 -27.35
C ALA A 85 21.53 13.62 -26.38
N LEU A 86 22.80 13.35 -26.73
CA LEU A 86 23.75 12.68 -25.84
C LEU A 86 24.05 13.49 -24.57
N LYS A 87 24.19 14.82 -24.69
CA LYS A 87 24.36 15.72 -23.52
C LYS A 87 23.13 15.65 -22.61
N ASN A 88 21.92 15.75 -23.16
CA ASN A 88 20.68 15.63 -22.40
C ASN A 88 20.57 14.28 -21.68
N HIS A 89 20.86 13.17 -22.37
CA HIS A 89 20.85 11.83 -21.78
C HIS A 89 21.85 11.69 -20.61
N LYS A 90 23.08 12.18 -20.78
CA LYS A 90 24.10 12.20 -19.70
C LYS A 90 23.65 13.02 -18.51
N GLU A 91 23.02 14.18 -18.75
CA GLU A 91 22.50 15.06 -17.71
C GLU A 91 21.29 14.44 -16.97
N ALA A 92 20.41 13.75 -17.69
CA ALA A 92 19.27 13.03 -17.14
C ALA A 92 19.72 11.88 -16.21
N GLU A 93 20.72 11.08 -16.61
CA GLU A 93 21.30 10.04 -15.77
C GLU A 93 22.07 10.63 -14.57
N LYS A 94 22.77 11.77 -14.72
CA LYS A 94 23.36 12.50 -13.59
C LYS A 94 22.29 12.88 -12.56
N ARG A 95 21.20 13.52 -12.98
CA ARG A 95 20.05 13.86 -12.11
C ARG A 95 19.44 12.62 -11.45
N ARG A 96 19.33 11.50 -12.18
CA ARG A 96 18.85 10.22 -11.61
C ARG A 96 19.76 9.73 -10.48
N ARG A 97 21.08 9.75 -10.65
CA ARG A 97 22.06 9.36 -9.62
C ARG A 97 22.01 10.28 -8.40
N GLU A 98 21.87 11.58 -8.62
CA GLU A 98 21.75 12.60 -7.55
C GLU A 98 20.51 12.33 -6.69
N ARG A 99 19.34 12.08 -7.29
CA ARG A 99 18.12 11.69 -6.55
C ARG A 99 18.31 10.41 -5.73
N ILE A 100 18.91 9.37 -6.31
CA ILE A 100 19.17 8.10 -5.62
C ILE A 100 20.11 8.30 -4.44
N ASN A 101 21.21 9.04 -4.60
CA ASN A 101 22.13 9.32 -3.49
C ASN A 101 21.44 10.13 -2.37
N SER A 102 20.65 11.17 -2.72
CA SER A 102 19.86 11.92 -1.74
C SER A 102 18.92 11.03 -0.92
N HIS A 103 18.29 10.03 -1.55
CA HIS A 103 17.45 9.06 -0.83
C HIS A 103 18.27 8.16 0.11
N LEU A 104 19.44 7.69 -0.33
CA LEU A 104 20.35 6.90 0.53
C LEU A 104 20.85 7.71 1.73
N ASP A 105 21.14 9.00 1.56
CA ASP A 105 21.58 9.86 2.65
C ASP A 105 20.45 10.15 3.66
N LYS A 106 19.21 10.31 3.20
CA LYS A 106 18.04 10.34 4.09
C LYS A 106 17.92 9.04 4.91
N LEU A 107 18.10 7.88 4.29
CA LEU A 107 18.08 6.59 5.00
C LEU A 107 19.19 6.48 6.06
N ARG A 108 20.37 7.08 5.84
CA ARG A 108 21.42 7.19 6.87
C ARG A 108 21.00 8.07 8.06
N THR A 109 20.25 9.14 7.83
CA THR A 109 19.78 10.02 8.92
C THR A 109 18.65 9.41 9.77
N LEU A 110 17.87 8.48 9.20
CA LEU A 110 16.74 7.85 9.89
C LEU A 110 17.13 6.58 10.69
N LEU A 111 18.32 6.03 10.46
CA LEU A 111 18.78 4.80 11.08
C LEU A 111 19.91 5.04 12.09
N PRO A 112 20.01 4.23 13.16
CA PRO A 112 21.22 4.14 13.98
C PRO A 112 22.37 3.48 13.18
N CYS A 113 23.00 4.26 12.30
CA CYS A 113 24.09 3.84 11.44
C CYS A 113 25.27 4.80 11.55
N ASN A 114 26.49 4.27 11.53
CA ASN A 114 27.67 5.12 11.38
C ASN A 114 27.71 5.75 9.98
N SER A 115 28.36 6.91 9.86
CA SER A 115 28.40 7.70 8.61
C SER A 115 29.13 7.02 7.43
N LYS A 116 29.71 5.84 7.66
CA LYS A 116 30.53 5.10 6.68
C LYS A 116 29.88 3.80 6.18
N THR A 117 28.59 3.56 6.46
CA THR A 117 27.90 2.38 5.92
C THR A 117 27.87 2.40 4.39
N ASP A 118 28.33 1.30 3.78
CA ASP A 118 28.20 1.07 2.35
C ASP A 118 26.72 0.91 1.94
N LYS A 119 26.45 0.95 0.63
CA LYS A 119 25.09 0.97 0.11
C LYS A 119 24.33 -0.34 0.36
N ALA A 120 25.00 -1.49 0.33
CA ALA A 120 24.35 -2.79 0.53
C ALA A 120 24.02 -3.00 2.01
N SER A 121 24.98 -2.75 2.92
CA SER A 121 24.76 -2.83 4.36
C SER A 121 23.71 -1.84 4.85
N LEU A 122 23.65 -0.63 4.27
CA LEU A 122 22.60 0.34 4.58
C LEU A 122 21.22 -0.23 4.24
N LEU A 123 21.03 -0.75 3.02
CA LEU A 123 19.73 -1.32 2.59
C LEU A 123 19.34 -2.54 3.42
N ALA A 124 20.29 -3.42 3.77
CA ALA A 124 20.04 -4.55 4.67
C ALA A 124 19.52 -4.09 6.04
N LYS A 125 20.15 -3.05 6.62
CA LYS A 125 19.70 -2.45 7.89
C LYS A 125 18.35 -1.74 7.80
N VAL A 126 18.02 -1.09 6.67
CA VAL A 126 16.68 -0.55 6.42
C VAL A 126 15.64 -1.66 6.49
N VAL A 127 15.86 -2.77 5.77
CA VAL A 127 14.93 -3.91 5.76
C VAL A 127 14.80 -4.51 7.16
N GLN A 128 15.90 -4.66 7.90
CA GLN A 128 15.88 -5.14 9.29
C GLN A 128 15.06 -4.22 10.20
N ARG A 129 15.31 -2.90 10.19
CA ARG A 129 14.58 -1.96 11.07
C ARG A 129 13.12 -1.85 10.69
N VAL A 130 12.75 -1.93 9.41
CA VAL A 130 11.34 -1.97 8.98
C VAL A 130 10.65 -3.26 9.46
N LYS A 131 11.31 -4.42 9.41
CA LYS A 131 10.77 -5.67 9.99
C LYS A 131 10.57 -5.54 11.50
N GLN A 132 11.60 -5.08 12.21
CA GLN A 132 11.55 -4.88 13.65
C GLN A 132 10.45 -3.87 14.05
N LEU A 133 10.32 -2.74 13.35
CA LEU A 133 9.25 -1.76 13.58
C LEU A 133 7.86 -2.36 13.36
N LYS A 134 7.69 -3.22 12.36
CA LYS A 134 6.42 -3.92 12.13
C LYS A 134 6.09 -4.89 13.25
N GLU A 135 7.09 -5.62 13.75
CA GLU A 135 6.96 -6.57 14.87
C GLU A 135 6.69 -5.86 16.21
N GLU A 136 7.44 -4.80 16.51
CA GLU A 136 7.20 -3.88 17.62
C GLU A 136 5.77 -3.32 17.57
N THR A 137 5.32 -2.87 16.39
CA THR A 137 3.97 -2.32 16.21
C THR A 137 2.89 -3.40 16.35
N SER A 138 3.07 -4.61 15.79
CA SER A 138 2.06 -5.68 15.92
C SER A 138 1.86 -6.11 17.37
N GLY A 139 2.94 -6.24 18.15
CA GLY A 139 2.84 -6.56 19.57
C GLY A 139 2.14 -5.48 20.41
N ILE A 140 2.19 -4.22 19.98
CA ILE A 140 1.43 -3.13 20.61
C ILE A 140 -0.03 -3.13 20.13
N THR A 141 -0.30 -3.42 18.86
CA THR A 141 -1.68 -3.54 18.33
C THR A 141 -2.45 -4.72 18.91
N GLU A 142 -1.77 -5.79 19.34
CA GLU A 142 -2.38 -6.89 20.10
C GLU A 142 -2.92 -6.45 21.48
N LEU A 143 -2.41 -5.35 22.05
CA LEU A 143 -3.13 -4.67 23.12
C LEU A 143 -4.36 -3.98 22.53
N GLU A 144 -5.54 -4.48 22.87
CA GLU A 144 -6.87 -3.86 22.65
C GLU A 144 -7.05 -2.46 23.31
N SER A 145 -5.97 -1.77 23.64
CA SER A 145 -5.95 -0.41 24.17
C SER A 145 -5.84 0.65 23.07
N LEU A 146 -5.16 0.39 21.94
CA LEU A 146 -4.93 1.43 20.93
C LEU A 146 -6.22 1.81 20.16
N PRO A 147 -6.43 3.10 19.85
CA PRO A 147 -7.50 3.54 18.96
C PRO A 147 -7.32 3.03 17.52
N SER A 148 -8.39 2.54 16.93
CA SER A 148 -8.47 2.25 15.49
C SER A 148 -8.58 3.54 14.67
N GLU A 149 -8.22 3.49 13.39
CA GLU A 149 -8.38 4.60 12.43
C GLU A 149 -9.87 4.92 12.16
N THR A 150 -10.77 3.95 12.37
CA THR A 150 -12.22 4.06 12.14
C THR A 150 -13.02 4.10 13.44
N ASP A 151 -14.26 4.62 13.36
CA ASP A 151 -15.19 4.64 14.49
C ASP A 151 -15.74 3.22 14.71
N GLU A 152 -15.60 2.69 15.92
CA GLU A 152 -15.92 1.29 16.25
C GLU A 152 -16.61 1.20 17.61
N ILE A 153 -17.64 0.36 17.70
CA ILE A 153 -18.30 0.00 18.96
C ILE A 153 -18.36 -1.53 19.04
N ASN A 154 -17.89 -2.08 20.15
CA ASN A 154 -18.15 -3.46 20.54
C ASN A 154 -18.71 -3.49 21.96
N VAL A 155 -19.72 -4.32 22.21
CA VAL A 155 -20.27 -4.54 23.55
C VAL A 155 -20.48 -6.04 23.71
N LEU A 156 -19.71 -6.64 24.61
CA LEU A 156 -19.70 -8.07 24.89
C LEU A 156 -20.24 -8.31 26.29
N CYS A 157 -21.16 -9.27 26.44
CA CYS A 157 -21.45 -9.85 27.75
C CYS A 157 -20.36 -10.85 28.08
N SER A 158 -19.72 -10.73 29.25
CA SER A 158 -18.62 -11.63 29.63
C SER A 158 -19.12 -13.04 29.99
N GLY A 159 -20.42 -13.19 30.29
CA GLY A 159 -20.98 -14.38 30.93
C GLY A 159 -20.64 -14.47 32.42
N ASP A 160 -19.56 -13.80 32.84
CA ASP A 160 -19.15 -13.63 34.23
C ASP A 160 -20.14 -12.79 35.05
N TYR A 161 -20.31 -13.21 36.29
CA TYR A 161 -20.99 -12.45 37.31
C TYR A 161 -19.96 -11.80 38.25
N SER A 162 -20.24 -10.56 38.64
CA SER A 162 -19.61 -9.92 39.80
C SER A 162 -19.79 -10.82 41.05
N PRO A 163 -18.87 -10.76 42.04
CA PRO A 163 -19.08 -11.42 43.34
C PRO A 163 -20.42 -11.07 44.01
N ASP A 164 -21.03 -9.93 43.65
CA ASP A 164 -22.34 -9.50 44.13
C ASP A 164 -23.55 -10.09 43.36
N GLY A 165 -23.30 -11.00 42.40
CA GLY A 165 -24.30 -11.62 41.53
C GLY A 165 -24.75 -10.77 40.33
N ARG A 166 -24.05 -9.68 40.02
CA ARG A 166 -24.39 -8.73 38.94
C ARG A 166 -23.78 -9.13 37.59
N LEU A 167 -24.52 -8.99 36.48
CA LEU A 167 -24.01 -9.20 35.13
C LEU A 167 -22.89 -8.22 34.78
N ILE A 168 -21.81 -8.70 34.15
CA ILE A 168 -20.69 -7.86 33.69
C ILE A 168 -20.64 -7.78 32.16
N PHE A 169 -20.51 -6.55 31.65
CA PHE A 169 -20.31 -6.25 30.24
C PHE A 169 -18.95 -5.58 30.01
N LYS A 170 -18.30 -5.93 28.90
CA LYS A 170 -17.13 -5.22 28.35
C LYS A 170 -17.59 -4.42 27.14
N ALA A 171 -17.60 -3.09 27.26
CA ALA A 171 -17.87 -2.19 26.15
C ALA A 171 -16.56 -1.53 25.69
N SER A 172 -16.38 -1.39 24.38
CA SER A 172 -15.28 -0.61 23.80
C SER A 172 -15.78 0.32 22.71
N LEU A 173 -15.31 1.57 22.75
CA LEU A 173 -15.65 2.64 21.81
C LEU A 173 -14.35 3.28 21.29
N CYS A 174 -14.14 3.26 19.98
CA CYS A 174 -13.15 4.06 19.26
C CYS A 174 -13.85 5.22 18.56
N CYS A 175 -13.39 6.46 18.76
CA CYS A 175 -13.96 7.66 18.12
C CYS A 175 -12.94 8.81 18.08
N GLU A 176 -13.32 9.95 17.53
CA GLU A 176 -12.55 11.20 17.61
C GLU A 176 -12.54 11.76 19.04
N ASP A 177 -11.39 12.28 19.49
CA ASP A 177 -11.22 12.78 20.86
C ASP A 177 -11.89 14.15 21.03
N ARG A 178 -12.94 14.18 21.86
CA ARG A 178 -13.82 15.34 22.04
C ARG A 178 -14.01 15.65 23.52
N SER A 179 -14.10 16.93 23.84
CA SER A 179 -14.34 17.40 25.22
C SER A 179 -15.68 16.96 25.82
N ASP A 180 -16.70 16.69 24.99
CA ASP A 180 -18.03 16.23 25.41
C ASP A 180 -18.16 14.69 25.55
N LEU A 181 -17.19 13.92 25.04
CA LEU A 181 -17.20 12.45 25.03
C LEU A 181 -17.38 11.83 26.43
N ILE A 182 -16.50 12.15 27.37
CA ILE A 182 -16.49 11.51 28.69
C ILE A 182 -17.73 11.90 29.53
N PRO A 183 -18.20 13.16 29.54
CA PRO A 183 -19.50 13.52 30.09
C PRO A 183 -20.68 12.73 29.48
N ASP A 184 -20.78 12.68 28.14
CA ASP A 184 -21.85 11.96 27.44
C ASP A 184 -21.83 10.44 27.78
N LEU A 185 -20.65 9.82 27.87
CA LEU A 185 -20.51 8.42 28.30
C LEU A 185 -20.97 8.20 29.75
N ILE A 186 -20.60 9.10 30.67
CA ILE A 186 -21.03 9.02 32.08
C ILE A 186 -22.56 9.15 32.20
N GLU A 187 -23.19 10.00 31.37
CA GLU A 187 -24.65 10.15 31.32
C GLU A 187 -25.34 8.87 30.82
N ILE A 188 -24.84 8.25 29.75
CA ILE A 188 -25.35 6.98 29.23
C ILE A 188 -25.27 5.86 30.27
N LEU A 189 -24.11 5.70 30.92
CA LEU A 189 -23.93 4.65 31.92
C LEU A 189 -24.86 4.86 33.14
N LYS A 190 -25.07 6.11 33.56
CA LYS A 190 -26.01 6.45 34.64
C LYS A 190 -27.47 6.19 34.27
N SER A 191 -27.90 6.57 33.06
CA SER A 191 -29.29 6.38 32.62
C SER A 191 -29.66 4.91 32.39
N LEU A 192 -28.66 4.06 32.10
CA LEU A 192 -28.81 2.60 32.03
C LEU A 192 -28.54 1.88 33.36
N HIS A 193 -28.37 2.62 34.46
CA HIS A 193 -28.05 2.08 35.80
C HIS A 193 -26.82 1.14 35.83
N LEU A 194 -25.84 1.39 34.96
CA LEU A 194 -24.60 0.62 34.86
C LEU A 194 -23.49 1.21 35.74
N LYS A 195 -22.92 0.39 36.63
CA LYS A 195 -21.79 0.76 37.47
C LYS A 195 -20.47 0.44 36.78
N THR A 196 -19.62 1.43 36.54
CA THR A 196 -18.26 1.17 36.03
C THR A 196 -17.41 0.48 37.09
N LEU A 197 -16.82 -0.67 36.75
CA LEU A 197 -15.87 -1.42 37.57
C LEU A 197 -14.42 -1.08 37.20
N LYS A 198 -14.15 -0.94 35.89
CA LYS A 198 -12.84 -0.58 35.35
C LYS A 198 -13.04 0.27 34.09
N SER A 199 -12.18 1.24 33.88
CA SER A 199 -12.08 2.02 32.65
C SER A 199 -10.62 2.11 32.23
N GLU A 200 -10.34 1.77 30.98
CA GLU A 200 -9.06 1.98 30.33
C GLU A 200 -9.27 2.93 29.15
N MET A 201 -8.37 3.89 29.01
CA MET A 201 -8.46 4.95 28.01
C MET A 201 -7.10 5.12 27.35
N ALA A 202 -7.08 5.23 26.01
CA ALA A 202 -5.88 5.58 25.27
C ALA A 202 -6.22 6.59 24.17
N THR A 203 -5.32 7.55 23.95
CA THR A 203 -5.44 8.55 22.90
C THR A 203 -4.26 8.44 21.93
N LEU A 204 -4.54 8.58 20.63
CA LEU A 204 -3.54 8.52 19.57
C LEU A 204 -4.03 9.34 18.37
N GLY A 205 -3.23 10.31 17.91
CA GLY A 205 -3.51 11.06 16.68
C GLY A 205 -4.83 11.85 16.66
N GLY A 206 -5.35 12.26 17.83
CA GLY A 206 -6.66 12.92 17.95
C GLY A 206 -7.85 11.96 17.97
N ARG A 207 -7.61 10.64 18.00
CA ARG A 207 -8.61 9.61 18.26
C ARG A 207 -8.43 9.05 19.67
N ILE A 208 -9.51 8.52 20.23
CA ILE A 208 -9.57 7.98 21.57
C ILE A 208 -10.31 6.63 21.58
N ARG A 209 -9.77 5.70 22.35
CA ARG A 209 -10.40 4.42 22.67
C ARG A 209 -10.72 4.38 24.16
N ASN A 210 -11.97 4.04 24.46
CA ASN A 210 -12.44 3.77 25.81
C ASN A 210 -12.78 2.28 25.88
N VAL A 211 -12.23 1.55 26.85
CA VAL A 211 -12.60 0.17 27.18
C VAL A 211 -13.14 0.17 28.61
N LEU A 212 -14.40 -0.20 28.75
CA LEU A 212 -15.20 -0.07 29.96
C LEU A 212 -15.66 -1.46 30.39
N ILE A 213 -15.32 -1.85 31.61
CA ILE A 213 -15.92 -3.00 32.29
C ILE A 213 -16.99 -2.45 33.23
N VAL A 214 -18.24 -2.79 32.97
CA VAL A 214 -19.41 -2.25 33.67
C VAL A 214 -20.27 -3.40 34.21
N ALA A 215 -20.85 -3.21 35.39
CA ALA A 215 -21.80 -4.12 35.99
C ALA A 215 -23.21 -3.55 35.91
N ALA A 216 -24.18 -4.36 35.48
CA ALA A 216 -25.59 -4.03 35.58
C ALA A 216 -26.06 -4.12 37.04
N ASP A 217 -27.06 -3.33 37.44
CA ASP A 217 -27.78 -3.63 38.68
C ASP A 217 -28.65 -4.91 38.55
N LYS A 218 -29.13 -5.43 39.68
CA LYS A 218 -29.67 -6.80 39.80
C LYS A 218 -30.90 -7.11 38.95
N ASP A 219 -31.67 -6.09 38.55
CA ASP A 219 -32.92 -6.24 37.81
C ASP A 219 -32.73 -6.22 36.27
N HIS A 220 -31.48 -6.14 35.80
CA HIS A 220 -31.17 -5.95 34.38
C HIS A 220 -30.83 -7.25 33.65
N SER A 221 -31.41 -7.41 32.46
CA SER A 221 -31.26 -8.61 31.62
C SER A 221 -30.19 -8.43 30.53
N ILE A 222 -30.07 -9.44 29.66
CA ILE A 222 -29.23 -9.41 28.44
C ILE A 222 -29.57 -8.21 27.54
N GLU A 223 -30.80 -7.68 27.59
CA GLU A 223 -31.23 -6.52 26.80
C GLU A 223 -30.39 -5.26 27.09
N SER A 224 -29.80 -5.14 28.29
CA SER A 224 -28.90 -4.04 28.66
C SER A 224 -27.67 -3.94 27.77
N VAL A 225 -27.21 -5.05 27.18
CA VAL A 225 -26.15 -5.05 26.16
C VAL A 225 -26.59 -4.28 24.92
N HIS A 226 -27.82 -4.53 24.47
CA HIS A 226 -28.37 -3.90 23.27
C HIS A 226 -28.73 -2.43 23.52
N PHE A 227 -29.27 -2.09 24.70
CA PHE A 227 -29.50 -0.70 25.10
C PHE A 227 -28.19 0.11 25.16
N LEU A 228 -27.13 -0.43 25.78
CA LEU A 228 -25.82 0.22 25.81
C LEU A 228 -25.24 0.37 24.40
N GLN A 229 -25.28 -0.68 23.58
CA GLN A 229 -24.75 -0.62 22.21
C GLN A 229 -25.49 0.43 21.36
N ASN A 230 -26.82 0.54 21.50
CA ASN A 230 -27.61 1.52 20.75
C ASN A 230 -27.41 2.95 21.26
N ALA A 231 -27.31 3.16 22.58
CA ALA A 231 -27.00 4.48 23.13
C ALA A 231 -25.64 5.00 22.63
N LEU A 232 -24.62 4.13 22.58
CA LEU A 232 -23.29 4.47 22.03
C LEU A 232 -23.35 4.75 20.52
N LYS A 233 -24.12 3.99 19.73
CA LYS A 233 -24.32 4.24 18.29
C LYS A 233 -24.98 5.60 18.03
N SER A 234 -26.10 5.87 18.69
CA SER A 234 -26.82 7.14 18.54
C SER A 234 -25.98 8.35 18.98
N LEU A 235 -25.10 8.17 19.96
CA LEU A 235 -24.14 9.19 20.37
C LEU A 235 -23.12 9.51 19.26
N LEU A 236 -22.55 8.48 18.63
CA LEU A 236 -21.65 8.63 17.49
C LEU A 236 -22.33 9.30 16.26
N GLU A 237 -23.59 8.97 15.97
CA GLU A 237 -24.39 9.61 14.92
C GLU A 237 -24.67 11.10 15.23
N ARG A 238 -24.98 11.42 16.49
CA ARG A 238 -25.16 12.79 16.99
C ARG A 238 -23.87 13.62 16.84
N TRP A 239 -22.71 13.04 17.08
CA TRP A 239 -21.43 13.73 16.90
C TRP A 239 -21.11 13.99 15.42
N ASN A 240 -21.25 12.96 14.58
CA ASN A 240 -21.01 13.04 13.13
C ASN A 240 -21.92 14.07 12.41
N SER A 241 -23.17 14.22 12.87
CA SER A 241 -24.10 15.23 12.35
C SER A 241 -23.78 16.66 12.85
N ASN A 242 -23.39 16.82 14.11
CA ASN A 242 -23.06 18.13 14.68
C ASN A 242 -21.76 18.73 14.06
N GLU A 243 -20.79 17.88 13.72
CA GLU A 243 -19.57 18.23 12.98
C GLU A 243 -19.88 18.93 11.64
N ARG A 244 -20.73 18.29 10.81
CA ARG A 244 -21.21 18.86 9.54
C ARG A 244 -21.98 20.17 9.74
N SER A 245 -22.71 20.29 10.84
CA SER A 245 -23.50 21.47 11.19
C SER A 245 -22.67 22.67 11.68
N LYS A 246 -21.44 22.46 12.18
CA LYS A 246 -20.48 23.54 12.48
C LYS A 246 -19.89 24.13 11.20
N ARG A 247 -19.49 23.29 10.22
CA ARG A 247 -18.91 23.76 8.95
C ARG A 247 -19.86 24.66 8.15
N ARG A 248 -21.17 24.40 8.18
CA ARG A 248 -22.18 25.26 7.53
C ARG A 248 -22.37 26.64 8.20
N ARG A 249 -22.06 26.76 9.50
CA ARG A 249 -22.22 28.02 10.26
C ARG A 249 -20.96 28.90 10.31
N GLY A 250 -19.83 28.42 9.77
CA GLY A 250 -18.59 29.18 9.68
C GLY A 250 -18.53 30.20 8.54
N LEU A 251 -19.37 30.06 7.51
CA LEU A 251 -19.35 30.89 6.30
C LEU A 251 -20.12 32.22 6.46
N ASP A 252 -21.12 32.28 7.34
CA ASP A 252 -21.97 33.48 7.58
C ASP A 252 -21.39 34.48 8.59
N ARG A 253 -20.14 34.29 9.06
CA ARG A 253 -19.50 35.18 10.06
C ARG A 253 -18.39 36.07 9.50
N LYS A 254 -18.32 36.23 8.17
CA LYS A 254 -17.49 37.24 7.49
C LYS A 254 -18.30 38.05 6.49
N ILE A 255 -19.01 39.06 6.98
CA ILE A 255 -19.27 40.40 6.40
C ILE A 255 -20.04 41.16 7.48
N VAL A 256 -19.33 41.87 8.36
CA VAL A 256 -19.69 43.16 9.01
C VAL A 256 -18.40 43.68 9.65
N ILE A 257 -17.59 44.45 8.89
CA ILE A 257 -17.05 45.79 9.23
C ILE A 257 -16.83 46.47 7.86
#